data_AF-A0A2V5Z0I8-F1
#
_entry.id   AF-A0A2V5Z0I8-F1
#
_cell.length_a   1.000
_cell.length_b   1.000
_cell.length_c   1.000
_cell.angle_alpha   90.00
_cell.angle_beta   90.00
_cell.angle_gamma   90.00
#
_symmetry.space_group_name_H-M   'P 1'
#
loop_
_entity.id
_entity.type
_entity.pdbx_description
1 polymer ?
#
loop_
_entity_poly.entity_id
_entity_poly.type
_entity_poly.pdbx_seq_one_letter_code
_entity_poly.pdbx_strand_id
1 'polypeptide(L)'
;MNLPENSVAFGAPGIEPRWTSSAKEGVGTAYHTSCRVWFTLSHGIVNEIYYPHVDQPNTRDFQFLISDGETFCHEEKRDLNHEIEYPERDCLFYRLTNSEPQGRYRLVKEILTDPHRSVLLVHTKLE
;
A
#
# COMPACT_ATOMS: atom_id res chain seq x y z
N MET A 1 10.53 -28.38 23.41
CA MET A 1 11.48 -28.40 22.29
C MET A 1 11.79 -26.96 21.95
N ASN A 2 13.03 -26.53 22.16
CA ASN A 2 13.48 -25.20 21.79
C ASN A 2 13.45 -25.10 20.26
N LEU A 3 12.73 -24.12 19.70
CA LEU A 3 12.81 -23.78 18.28
C LEU A 3 14.29 -23.44 17.98
N PRO A 4 14.89 -23.98 16.90
CA PRO A 4 16.26 -23.62 16.56
C PRO A 4 16.34 -22.10 16.33
N GLU A 5 17.20 -21.44 17.08
CA GLU A 5 17.55 -20.03 16.86
C GLU A 5 18.06 -19.87 15.42
N ASN A 6 17.46 -18.96 14.66
CA ASN A 6 17.82 -18.58 13.28
C ASN A 6 17.70 -19.67 12.20
N SER A 7 16.49 -20.19 11.95
CA SER A 7 16.20 -20.76 10.63
C SER A 7 15.94 -19.65 9.61
N VAL A 8 16.77 -19.57 8.58
CA VAL A 8 16.50 -18.72 7.40
C VAL A 8 15.29 -19.29 6.66
N ALA A 9 14.36 -18.43 6.23
CA ALA A 9 13.22 -18.87 5.42
C ALA A 9 13.71 -19.56 4.13
N PHE A 10 13.05 -20.65 3.72
CA PHE A 10 13.39 -21.34 2.48
C PHE A 10 13.11 -20.44 1.25
N GLY A 11 13.76 -20.73 0.13
CA GLY A 11 13.57 -19.99 -1.12
C GLY A 11 14.54 -18.85 -1.37
N ALA A 12 15.63 -18.75 -0.60
CA ALA A 12 16.72 -17.81 -0.86
C ALA A 12 17.30 -17.98 -2.29
N PRO A 13 17.64 -16.88 -3.00
CA PRO A 13 17.61 -15.47 -2.56
C PRO A 13 16.24 -14.78 -2.73
N GLY A 14 15.19 -15.51 -3.11
CA GLY A 14 13.91 -14.97 -3.56
C GLY A 14 13.82 -14.91 -5.08
N ILE A 15 12.60 -14.66 -5.58
CA ILE A 15 12.35 -14.44 -7.02
C ILE A 15 12.82 -13.03 -7.39
N GLU A 16 13.46 -12.89 -8.55
CA GLU A 16 13.91 -11.59 -9.07
C GLU A 16 12.76 -10.56 -9.08
N PRO A 17 12.88 -9.44 -8.37
CA PRO A 17 11.81 -8.45 -8.29
C PRO A 17 11.68 -7.67 -9.61
N ARG A 18 10.47 -7.18 -9.87
CA ARG A 18 10.17 -6.22 -10.93
C ARG A 18 9.52 -4.99 -10.32
N TRP A 19 9.70 -3.83 -10.94
CA TRP A 19 9.00 -2.60 -10.57
C TRP A 19 7.52 -2.65 -10.96
N THR A 20 6.70 -1.81 -10.31
CA THR A 20 5.28 -1.72 -10.65
C THR A 20 5.06 -0.97 -11.96
N SER A 21 3.82 -0.97 -12.44
CA SER A 21 3.43 -0.15 -13.58
C SER A 21 3.71 1.34 -13.31
N SER A 22 4.21 2.05 -14.32
CA SER A 22 4.38 3.50 -14.27
C SER A 22 3.05 4.27 -14.38
N ALA A 23 1.94 3.60 -14.72
CA ALA A 23 0.62 4.20 -14.70
C ALA A 23 0.17 4.40 -13.24
N LYS A 24 0.25 5.64 -12.76
CA LYS A 24 -0.16 6.03 -11.41
C LYS A 24 -1.48 6.77 -11.43
N GLU A 25 -2.32 6.46 -10.45
CA GLU A 25 -3.62 7.11 -10.22
C GLU A 25 -3.51 8.19 -9.14
N GLY A 26 -2.44 8.15 -8.33
CA GLY A 26 -2.15 9.15 -7.31
C GLY A 26 -0.67 9.26 -6.96
N VAL A 27 -0.28 10.44 -6.50
CA VAL A 27 1.03 10.74 -5.92
C VAL A 27 0.86 11.71 -4.76
N GLY A 28 1.55 11.46 -3.66
CA GLY A 28 1.43 12.28 -2.46
C GLY A 28 2.76 12.50 -1.76
N THR A 29 2.87 13.67 -1.13
CA THR A 29 3.89 14.02 -0.14
C THR A 29 3.33 15.14 0.73
N ALA A 30 3.99 15.42 1.85
CA ALA A 30 3.58 16.54 2.67
C ALA A 30 4.12 17.85 2.09
N TYR A 31 3.43 18.96 2.36
CA TYR A 31 3.84 20.28 1.90
C TYR A 31 5.16 20.77 2.54
N HIS A 32 5.52 20.23 3.71
CA HIS A 32 6.64 20.70 4.52
C HIS A 32 7.85 19.76 4.38
N THR A 33 9.04 20.35 4.26
CA THR A 33 10.30 19.63 3.94
C THR A 33 10.83 18.74 5.06
N SER A 34 10.26 18.83 6.27
CA SER A 34 10.53 17.88 7.37
C SER A 34 10.04 16.47 7.04
N CYS A 35 9.01 16.35 6.19
CA CYS A 35 8.62 15.08 5.62
C CYS A 35 9.42 14.82 4.35
N ARG A 36 10.12 13.69 4.32
CA ARG A 36 10.89 13.23 3.16
C ARG A 36 10.32 11.93 2.59
N VAL A 37 9.02 11.76 2.74
CA VAL A 37 8.28 10.61 2.23
C VAL A 37 7.47 11.07 1.04
N TRP A 38 7.61 10.35 -0.07
CA TRP A 38 6.69 10.40 -1.21
C TRP A 38 6.05 9.03 -1.36
N PHE A 39 4.81 8.99 -1.82
CA PHE A 39 4.12 7.74 -2.12
C PHE A 39 3.38 7.84 -3.44
N THR A 40 3.13 6.70 -4.07
CA THR A 40 2.33 6.59 -5.28
C THR A 40 1.23 5.55 -5.10
N LEU A 41 0.14 5.70 -5.86
CA LEU A 41 -1.02 4.82 -5.81
C LEU A 41 -1.35 4.31 -7.21
N SER A 42 -1.71 3.04 -7.29
CA SER A 42 -2.38 2.43 -8.44
C SER A 42 -3.03 1.11 -8.03
N HIS A 43 -4.05 0.67 -8.77
CA HIS A 43 -4.75 -0.59 -8.54
C HIS A 43 -5.25 -0.72 -7.09
N GLY A 44 -5.77 0.38 -6.53
CA GLY A 44 -6.29 0.43 -5.16
C GLY A 44 -5.26 0.22 -4.05
N ILE A 45 -3.95 0.25 -4.33
CA ILE A 45 -2.90 0.06 -3.32
C ILE A 45 -1.88 1.19 -3.29
N VAL A 46 -1.08 1.24 -2.23
CA VAL A 46 0.15 2.03 -2.22
C VAL A 46 1.22 1.22 -2.95
N ASN A 47 1.87 1.81 -3.95
CA ASN A 47 2.97 1.16 -4.65
C ASN A 47 4.31 1.62 -4.07
N GLU A 48 5.06 2.43 -4.82
CA GLU A 48 6.34 2.93 -4.38
C GLU A 48 6.18 3.96 -3.26
N ILE A 49 6.92 3.72 -2.17
CA ILE A 49 7.18 4.68 -1.10
C ILE A 49 8.66 5.05 -1.21
N TYR A 50 8.94 6.35 -1.27
CA TYR A 50 10.27 6.91 -1.50
C TYR A 50 10.77 7.62 -0.26
N TYR A 51 12.02 7.37 0.13
CA TYR A 51 12.69 7.98 1.26
C TYR A 51 14.21 7.74 1.21
N PRO A 52 15.06 8.71 1.64
CA PRO A 52 14.73 10.11 1.97
C PRO A 52 14.67 11.03 0.74
N HIS A 53 14.91 10.51 -0.45
CA HIS A 53 14.89 11.26 -1.70
C HIS A 53 13.85 10.69 -2.67
N VAL A 54 13.30 11.56 -3.52
CA VAL A 54 12.22 11.22 -4.46
C VAL A 54 12.65 10.22 -5.54
N ASP A 55 13.95 10.04 -5.76
CA ASP A 55 14.55 9.08 -6.70
C ASP A 55 14.93 7.75 -6.05
N GLN A 56 14.62 7.56 -4.76
CA GLN A 56 14.98 6.36 -3.99
C GLN A 56 13.72 5.61 -3.53
N PRO A 57 13.15 4.72 -4.37
CA PRO A 57 12.03 3.86 -3.97
C PRO A 57 12.50 2.78 -2.99
N ASN A 58 11.81 2.66 -1.84
CA ASN A 58 12.11 1.66 -0.80
C ASN A 58 11.05 0.57 -0.67
N THR A 59 9.87 0.77 -1.27
CA THR A 59 8.76 -0.17 -1.26
C THR A 59 8.26 -0.36 -2.69
N ARG A 60 7.72 -1.53 -2.99
CA ARG A 60 7.08 -1.81 -4.28
C ARG A 60 5.56 -1.83 -4.19
N ASP A 61 5.04 -2.68 -3.30
CA ASP A 61 3.62 -2.87 -3.08
C ASP A 61 3.37 -2.89 -1.57
N PHE A 62 2.42 -2.08 -1.11
CA PHE A 62 1.89 -2.09 0.25
C PHE A 62 0.37 -2.25 0.17
N GLN A 63 -0.08 -3.46 0.49
CA GLN A 63 -1.44 -3.92 0.26
C GLN A 63 -1.87 -4.96 1.29
N PHE A 64 -3.17 -5.22 1.36
CA PHE A 64 -3.73 -6.31 2.15
C PHE A 64 -3.92 -7.58 1.33
N LEU A 65 -3.76 -8.72 2.01
CA LEU A 65 -4.28 -10.01 1.54
C LEU A 65 -5.45 -10.38 2.45
N ILE A 66 -6.58 -10.76 1.87
CA ILE A 66 -7.79 -11.10 2.63
C ILE A 66 -8.18 -12.54 2.30
N SER A 67 -8.31 -13.37 3.33
CA SER A 67 -8.64 -14.79 3.21
C SER A 67 -9.74 -15.15 4.19
N ASP A 68 -10.57 -16.11 3.83
CA ASP A 68 -11.48 -16.80 4.76
C ASP A 68 -10.79 -17.92 5.55
N GLY A 69 -9.52 -18.22 5.25
CA GLY A 69 -8.76 -19.30 5.85
C GLY A 69 -9.07 -20.69 5.28
N GLU A 70 -9.96 -20.79 4.28
CA GLU A 70 -10.45 -22.07 3.75
C GLU A 70 -10.48 -22.12 2.23
N THR A 71 -11.19 -21.20 1.57
CA THR A 71 -11.54 -21.30 0.14
C THR A 71 -10.91 -20.23 -0.72
N PHE A 72 -10.53 -19.07 -0.18
CA PHE A 72 -9.90 -18.01 -0.96
C PHE A 72 -8.79 -17.28 -0.22
N CYS A 73 -7.87 -16.69 -0.99
CA CYS A 73 -6.91 -15.70 -0.53
C CYS A 73 -6.81 -14.64 -1.63
N HIS A 74 -7.48 -13.52 -1.41
CA HIS A 74 -7.56 -12.42 -2.35
C HIS A 74 -6.40 -11.45 -2.15
N GLU A 75 -5.72 -11.13 -3.25
CA GLU A 75 -4.78 -10.03 -3.34
C GLU A 75 -5.53 -8.76 -3.74
N GLU A 76 -5.43 -7.72 -2.91
CA GLU A 76 -6.15 -6.45 -3.09
C GLU A 76 -6.06 -5.97 -4.54
N LYS A 77 -4.84 -5.73 -5.06
CA LYS A 77 -4.61 -5.15 -6.40
C LYS A 77 -5.06 -5.99 -7.60
N ARG A 78 -5.45 -7.24 -7.38
CA ARG A 78 -5.78 -8.20 -8.46
C ARG A 78 -7.23 -8.65 -8.43
N ASP A 79 -7.73 -8.95 -7.23
CA ASP A 79 -8.98 -9.67 -7.06
C ASP A 79 -10.13 -8.73 -6.69
N LEU A 80 -9.86 -7.46 -6.33
CA LEU A 80 -10.87 -6.48 -5.92
C LEU A 80 -11.14 -5.43 -6.99
N ASN A 81 -12.34 -4.84 -6.94
CA ASN A 81 -12.68 -3.64 -7.70
C ASN A 81 -12.22 -2.40 -6.93
N HIS A 82 -11.55 -1.49 -7.63
CA HIS A 82 -10.86 -0.35 -7.01
C HIS A 82 -11.53 0.98 -7.35
N GLU A 83 -11.74 1.80 -6.32
CA GLU A 83 -12.12 3.19 -6.47
C GLU A 83 -11.14 4.07 -5.69
N ILE A 84 -10.69 5.17 -6.33
CA ILE A 84 -9.74 6.11 -5.77
C ILE A 84 -10.39 7.48 -5.75
N GLU A 85 -10.50 8.05 -4.55
CA GLU A 85 -11.10 9.35 -4.32
C GLU A 85 -10.11 10.31 -3.65
N TYR A 86 -10.38 11.59 -3.82
CA TYR A 86 -9.68 12.71 -3.19
C TYR A 86 -10.71 13.48 -2.36
N PRO A 87 -10.94 13.07 -1.10
CA PRO A 87 -12.03 13.64 -0.30
C PRO A 87 -11.84 15.14 -0.03
N GLU A 88 -10.59 15.59 0.00
CA GLU A 88 -10.22 16.99 0.25
C GLU A 88 -9.55 17.58 -0.98
N ARG A 89 -10.05 18.73 -1.45
CA ARG A 89 -9.57 19.37 -2.70
C ARG A 89 -8.16 19.92 -2.60
N ASP A 90 -7.79 20.43 -1.42
CA ASP A 90 -6.55 21.19 -1.20
C ASP A 90 -5.49 20.38 -0.44
N CYS A 91 -5.69 19.06 -0.30
CA CYS A 91 -4.79 18.17 0.39
C CYS A 91 -4.53 16.93 -0.46
N LEU A 92 -3.29 16.45 -0.51
CA LEU A 92 -2.94 15.15 -1.09
C LEU A 92 -3.34 14.03 -0.12
N PHE A 93 -4.64 13.96 0.16
CA PHE A 93 -5.31 13.00 1.00
C PHE A 93 -6.18 12.10 0.13
N TYR A 94 -5.94 10.80 0.22
CA TYR A 94 -6.54 9.81 -0.64
C TYR A 94 -7.45 8.88 0.14
N ARG A 95 -8.59 8.53 -0.45
CA ARG A 95 -9.40 7.39 0.00
C ARG A 95 -9.40 6.33 -1.09
N LEU A 96 -8.98 5.12 -0.72
CA LEU A 96 -9.05 3.93 -1.56
C LEU A 96 -10.16 3.04 -1.04
N THR A 97 -11.09 2.69 -1.91
CA THR A 97 -12.20 1.80 -1.59
C THR A 97 -12.11 0.57 -2.48
N ASN A 98 -11.79 -0.57 -1.89
CA ASN A 98 -11.58 -1.83 -2.59
C ASN A 98 -12.66 -2.83 -2.21
N SER A 99 -13.51 -3.15 -3.19
CA SER A 99 -14.70 -3.97 -2.99
C SER A 99 -14.52 -5.33 -3.61
N GLU A 100 -14.85 -6.37 -2.85
CA GLU A 100 -14.87 -7.73 -3.37
C GLU A 100 -15.97 -7.86 -4.45
N PRO A 101 -15.71 -8.50 -5.62
CA PRO A 101 -16.67 -8.48 -6.73
C PRO A 101 -18.04 -9.11 -6.45
N GLN A 102 -18.15 -10.03 -5.48
CA GLN A 102 -19.43 -10.58 -5.03
C GLN A 102 -20.03 -9.84 -3.83
N GLY A 103 -19.43 -8.72 -3.39
CA GLY A 103 -19.95 -7.86 -2.34
C GLY A 103 -19.80 -8.43 -0.93
N ARG A 104 -18.89 -9.39 -0.71
CA ARG A 104 -18.69 -10.02 0.60
C ARG A 104 -18.06 -9.10 1.65
N TYR A 105 -17.19 -8.20 1.21
CA TYR A 105 -16.52 -7.23 2.08
C TYR A 105 -16.04 -6.04 1.26
N ARG A 106 -15.66 -4.98 1.98
CA ARG A 106 -15.03 -3.79 1.43
C ARG A 106 -13.92 -3.31 2.34
N LEU A 107 -12.77 -3.01 1.74
CA LEU A 107 -11.61 -2.45 2.40
C LEU A 107 -11.49 -0.96 2.06
N VAL A 108 -11.58 -0.10 3.05
CA VAL A 108 -11.42 1.35 2.89
C VAL A 108 -10.10 1.78 3.53
N LYS A 109 -9.28 2.53 2.80
CA LYS A 109 -8.00 3.08 3.27
C LYS A 109 -7.96 4.59 3.07
N GLU A 110 -7.57 5.30 4.10
CA GLU A 110 -7.33 6.74 4.09
C GLU A 110 -5.83 7.00 4.24
N ILE A 111 -5.24 7.70 3.27
CA ILE A 111 -3.78 7.75 3.07
C ILE A 111 -3.31 9.19 2.95
N LEU A 112 -2.33 9.56 3.78
CA LEU A 112 -1.60 10.83 3.72
C LEU A 112 -0.24 10.71 4.41
N THR A 113 0.58 11.75 4.33
CA THR A 113 1.85 11.86 5.07
C THR A 113 1.79 12.92 6.15
N ASP A 114 2.48 12.68 7.28
CA ASP A 114 2.64 13.70 8.33
C ASP A 114 3.57 14.83 7.83
N PRO A 115 3.21 16.13 7.96
CA PRO A 115 4.06 17.22 7.48
C PRO A 115 5.32 17.47 8.32
N HIS A 116 5.32 17.07 9.58
CA HIS A 116 6.41 17.33 10.51
C HIS A 116 7.27 16.09 10.79
N ARG A 117 6.85 14.91 10.32
CA ARG A 117 7.57 13.64 10.47
C ARG A 117 7.57 12.87 9.15
N SER A 118 8.68 12.21 8.83
CA SER A 118 8.77 11.35 7.65
C SER A 118 8.03 10.03 7.86
N VAL A 119 6.70 10.06 7.78
CA VAL A 119 5.80 8.91 8.01
C VAL A 119 4.66 8.94 6.99
N LEU A 120 4.36 7.77 6.43
CA LEU A 120 3.11 7.51 5.70
C LEU A 120 2.07 7.00 6.69
N LEU A 121 0.92 7.66 6.78
CA LEU A 121 -0.22 7.25 7.59
C LEU A 121 -1.23 6.54 6.69
N VAL A 122 -1.67 5.37 7.14
CA VAL A 122 -2.72 4.59 6.49
C VAL A 122 -3.73 4.21 7.56
N HIS A 123 -4.92 4.80 7.50
CA HIS A 123 -6.04 4.43 8.35
C HIS A 123 -6.95 3.48 7.56
N THR A 124 -7.19 2.29 8.12
CA THR A 124 -7.86 1.20 7.41
C THR A 124 -9.11 0.76 8.14
N LYS A 125 -10.18 0.52 7.39
CA LYS A 125 -11.41 -0.10 7.87
C LYS A 125 -11.80 -1.24 6.92
N LEU A 126 -12.08 -2.41 7.49
CA LEU A 126 -12.69 -3.53 6.78
C LEU A 126 -14.17 -3.60 7.16
N GLU A 127 -15.03 -3.70 6.17
CA GLU A 127 -16.50 -3.72 6.27
C GLU A 127 -17.08 -5.00 5.66
#